data_AF-A0A4R2AUX7-F1
#
_entry.id   AF-A0A4R2AUX7-F1
#
_cell.length_a   1.000
_cell.length_b   1.000
_cell.length_c   1.000
_cell.angle_alpha   90.00
_cell.angle_beta   90.00
_cell.angle_gamma   90.00
#
_symmetry.space_group_name_H-M   'P 1'
#
loop_
_entity.id
_entity.type
_entity.pdbx_description
1 polymer ?
#
loop_
_entity_poly.entity_id
_entity_poly.type
_entity_poly.pdbx_seq_one_letter_code
_entity_poly.pdbx_strand_id
1 'polypeptide(L)'
;MFNERDALKIRLQQLIEMEERTLKMFQEERKEIFNRLRELDNQDRLAYSMEDLDPIQGHKPESFQGSYSGDLESLREEEREDRKKGYHQKTWMLRNAAIDILKQRQVAMPLKDLKKEIETETGVELSNISLFMTNLMKKEENIVKATHGQYMYVENNS
;
A
#
# COMPACT_ATOMS: atom_id res chain seq x y z
N MET A 1 -24.93 -21.04 43.72
CA MET A 1 -25.54 -19.70 43.60
C MET A 1 -24.80 -18.98 42.50
N PHE A 2 -25.54 -18.36 41.57
CA PHE A 2 -24.94 -17.59 40.49
C PHE A 2 -24.53 -16.23 41.04
N ASN A 3 -23.23 -15.98 41.10
CA ASN A 3 -22.69 -14.78 41.74
C ASN A 3 -22.39 -13.71 40.69
N GLU A 4 -22.32 -12.45 41.11
CA GLU A 4 -22.01 -11.31 40.23
C GLU A 4 -20.72 -11.53 39.41
N ARG A 5 -19.69 -12.13 40.04
CA ARG A 5 -18.44 -12.50 39.37
C ARG A 5 -18.65 -13.43 38.18
N ASP A 6 -19.59 -14.38 38.27
CA ASP A 6 -19.86 -15.33 37.19
C ASP A 6 -20.70 -14.69 36.09
N ALA A 7 -21.59 -13.75 36.45
CA ALA A 7 -22.30 -12.91 35.48
C ALA A 7 -21.34 -12.05 34.64
N LEU A 8 -20.34 -11.42 35.29
CA LEU A 8 -19.35 -10.62 34.59
C LEU A 8 -18.46 -11.44 33.66
N LYS A 9 -18.07 -12.66 34.05
CA LYS A 9 -17.31 -13.57 33.16
C LYS A 9 -18.10 -13.94 31.91
N ILE A 10 -19.39 -14.26 32.06
CA ILE A 10 -20.27 -14.55 30.92
C ILE A 10 -20.40 -13.32 30.03
N ARG A 11 -20.54 -12.12 30.62
CA ARG A 11 -20.63 -10.89 29.84
C ARG A 11 -19.36 -10.60 29.06
N LEU A 12 -18.18 -10.84 29.63
CA LEU A 12 -16.91 -10.73 28.93
C LEU A 12 -16.83 -11.71 27.77
N GLN A 13 -17.24 -12.96 27.98
CA GLN A 13 -17.26 -13.98 26.92
C GLN A 13 -18.18 -13.56 25.76
N GLN A 14 -19.37 -13.05 26.06
CA GLN A 14 -20.29 -12.50 25.04
C GLN A 14 -19.68 -11.33 24.27
N LEU A 15 -18.93 -10.45 24.94
CA LEU A 15 -18.27 -9.32 24.27
C LEU A 15 -17.20 -9.79 23.29
N ILE A 16 -16.40 -10.79 23.67
CA ILE A 16 -15.39 -11.38 22.78
C ILE A 16 -16.06 -12.03 21.55
N GLU A 17 -17.13 -12.78 21.76
CA GLU A 17 -17.89 -13.41 20.66
C GLU A 17 -18.50 -12.39 19.70
N MET A 18 -19.03 -11.27 20.24
CA MET A 18 -19.55 -10.19 19.41
C MET A 18 -18.44 -9.46 18.66
N GLU A 19 -17.30 -9.21 19.28
CA GLU A 19 -16.14 -8.58 18.65
C GLU A 19 -15.64 -9.42 17.46
N GLU A 20 -15.46 -10.73 17.66
CA GLU A 20 -15.05 -11.65 16.60
C GLU A 20 -16.06 -11.66 15.45
N ARG A 21 -17.35 -11.71 15.76
CA ARG A 21 -18.42 -11.68 14.76
C ARG A 21 -18.40 -10.39 13.95
N THR A 22 -18.28 -9.24 14.60
CA THR A 22 -18.24 -7.94 13.94
C THR A 22 -17.01 -7.80 13.05
N LEU A 23 -15.83 -8.25 13.52
CA LEU A 23 -14.61 -8.25 12.71
C LEU A 23 -14.77 -9.10 11.45
N LYS A 24 -15.39 -10.28 11.57
CA LYS A 24 -15.67 -11.16 10.43
C LYS A 24 -16.60 -10.49 9.42
N MET A 25 -17.66 -9.83 9.87
CA MET A 25 -18.59 -9.10 8.98
C MET A 25 -17.85 -8.00 8.19
N PHE A 26 -17.02 -7.20 8.85
CA PHE A 26 -16.22 -6.19 8.15
C PHE A 26 -15.24 -6.78 7.13
N GLN A 27 -14.66 -7.94 7.44
CA GLN A 27 -13.78 -8.64 6.50
C GLN A 27 -14.53 -9.15 5.27
N GLU A 28 -15.74 -9.69 5.46
CA GLU A 28 -16.62 -10.14 4.38
C GLU A 28 -17.05 -8.96 3.50
N GLU A 29 -17.53 -7.86 4.08
CA GLU A 29 -17.88 -6.64 3.34
C GLU A 29 -16.69 -6.09 2.56
N ARG A 30 -15.50 -6.04 3.18
CA ARG A 30 -14.27 -5.61 2.50
C ARG A 30 -13.95 -6.50 1.29
N LYS A 31 -14.12 -7.82 1.44
CA LYS A 31 -13.89 -8.78 0.35
C LYS A 31 -14.90 -8.58 -0.79
N GLU A 32 -16.15 -8.36 -0.46
CA GLU A 32 -17.20 -8.09 -1.44
C GLU A 32 -16.92 -6.81 -2.23
N ILE A 33 -16.56 -5.72 -1.55
CA ILE A 33 -16.16 -4.46 -2.18
C ILE A 33 -14.95 -4.67 -3.10
N PHE A 34 -13.93 -5.40 -2.66
CA PHE A 34 -12.75 -5.67 -3.46
C PHE A 34 -13.08 -6.48 -4.72
N ASN A 35 -13.91 -7.52 -4.59
CA ASN A 35 -14.38 -8.29 -5.74
C ASN A 35 -15.13 -7.39 -6.73
N ARG A 36 -16.01 -6.51 -6.24
CA ARG A 36 -16.77 -5.60 -7.09
C ARG A 36 -15.88 -4.59 -7.80
N LEU A 37 -14.89 -4.01 -7.13
CA LEU A 37 -13.90 -3.12 -7.76
C LEU A 37 -13.14 -3.85 -8.87
N ARG A 38 -12.69 -5.08 -8.62
CA ARG A 38 -12.02 -5.89 -9.64
C ARG A 38 -12.91 -6.18 -10.85
N GLU A 39 -14.20 -6.43 -10.63
CA GLU A 39 -15.17 -6.57 -11.73
C GLU A 39 -15.27 -5.28 -12.54
N LEU A 40 -15.36 -4.12 -11.89
CA LEU A 40 -15.41 -2.82 -12.56
C LEU A 40 -14.13 -2.52 -13.33
N ASP A 41 -12.96 -2.76 -12.75
CA ASP A 41 -11.67 -2.60 -13.44
C ASP A 41 -11.60 -3.49 -14.70
N ASN A 42 -12.12 -4.71 -14.63
CA ASN A 42 -12.19 -5.60 -15.79
C ASN A 42 -13.20 -5.11 -16.84
N GLN A 43 -14.35 -4.58 -16.41
CA GLN A 43 -15.34 -4.00 -17.31
C GLN A 43 -14.79 -2.76 -18.01
N ASP A 44 -14.10 -1.87 -17.30
CA ASP A 44 -13.44 -0.70 -17.88
C ASP A 44 -12.42 -1.14 -18.92
N ARG A 45 -11.57 -2.13 -18.62
CA ARG A 45 -10.61 -2.68 -19.59
C ARG A 45 -11.28 -3.27 -20.84
N LEU A 46 -12.45 -3.88 -20.69
CA LEU A 46 -13.23 -4.40 -21.82
C LEU A 46 -13.93 -3.27 -22.60
N ALA A 47 -14.40 -2.22 -21.94
CA ALA A 47 -15.00 -1.04 -22.58
C ALA A 47 -13.96 -0.30 -23.44
N TYR A 48 -12.74 -0.07 -22.93
CA TYR A 48 -11.62 0.49 -23.70
C TYR A 48 -11.18 -0.38 -24.89
N SER A 49 -11.51 -1.68 -24.90
CA SER A 49 -11.19 -2.57 -26.03
C SER A 49 -12.20 -2.50 -27.18
N MET A 50 -13.34 -1.82 -27.01
CA MET A 50 -14.42 -1.75 -28.00
C MET A 50 -14.42 -0.44 -28.81
N GLU A 51 -13.66 0.58 -28.38
CA GLU A 51 -13.75 1.94 -28.93
C GLU A 51 -12.53 2.47 -29.69
N ASP A 52 -11.39 1.77 -29.72
CA ASP A 52 -10.24 2.19 -30.54
C ASP A 52 -9.68 1.06 -31.41
N LEU A 53 -10.03 1.11 -32.70
CA LEU A 53 -9.24 0.50 -33.77
C LEU A 53 -8.03 1.41 -34.05
N ASP A 54 -6.90 1.11 -33.42
CA ASP A 54 -5.58 1.46 -33.95
C ASP A 54 -4.60 0.28 -33.75
N PRO A 55 -4.04 -0.30 -34.84
CA PRO A 55 -3.23 -1.50 -34.75
C PRO A 55 -1.75 -1.14 -34.64
N ILE A 56 -1.08 -1.36 -33.50
CA ILE A 56 0.36 -1.69 -33.44
C ILE A 56 0.71 -2.40 -32.11
N GLN A 57 1.03 -3.69 -32.28
CA GLN A 57 2.05 -4.52 -31.62
C GLN A 57 2.24 -4.48 -30.09
N GLY A 58 1.75 -5.57 -29.48
CA GLY A 58 2.61 -6.50 -28.76
C GLY A 58 2.61 -6.38 -27.24
N HIS A 59 1.84 -7.23 -26.56
CA HIS A 59 2.34 -8.24 -25.62
C HIS A 59 1.16 -9.19 -25.27
N LYS A 60 1.39 -10.51 -25.47
CA LYS A 60 0.38 -11.58 -25.37
C LYS A 60 -0.15 -11.77 -23.94
N PRO A 61 -1.44 -12.07 -23.75
CA PRO A 61 -1.92 -12.73 -22.54
C PRO A 61 -1.58 -14.22 -22.62
N GLU A 62 -0.72 -14.72 -21.74
CA GLU A 62 -0.48 -16.15 -21.62
C GLU A 62 -1.69 -16.86 -20.97
N SER A 63 -2.07 -17.94 -21.63
CA SER A 63 -3.20 -18.82 -21.41
C SER A 63 -3.15 -19.56 -20.07
N PHE A 64 -4.28 -19.53 -19.37
CA PHE A 64 -4.62 -20.43 -18.27
C PHE A 64 -4.80 -21.87 -18.78
N GLN A 65 -3.88 -22.77 -18.41
CA GLN A 65 -4.07 -24.22 -18.56
C GLN A 65 -3.20 -25.01 -17.55
N GLY A 66 -3.84 -25.83 -16.71
CA GLY A 66 -3.19 -26.82 -15.82
C GLY A 66 -3.72 -26.77 -14.39
N SER A 67 -4.78 -27.52 -14.05
CA SER A 67 -4.74 -28.89 -13.51
C SER A 67 -4.38 -28.94 -12.01
N TYR A 68 -5.42 -29.19 -11.20
CA TYR A 68 -5.38 -29.39 -9.75
C TYR A 68 -4.45 -30.54 -9.34
N SER A 69 -3.25 -30.22 -8.83
CA SER A 69 -2.49 -31.06 -7.88
C SER A 69 -1.22 -30.33 -7.41
N GLY A 70 -1.36 -29.21 -6.68
CA GLY A 70 -0.19 -28.51 -6.11
C GLY A 70 -0.44 -27.34 -5.14
N ASP A 71 -1.69 -26.93 -4.92
CA ASP A 71 -2.00 -25.60 -4.35
C ASP A 71 -2.09 -25.53 -2.82
N LEU A 72 -1.09 -26.03 -2.09
CA LEU A 72 -0.92 -25.66 -0.68
C LEU A 72 0.27 -24.71 -0.45
N GLU A 73 1.23 -24.62 -1.38
CA GLU A 73 2.30 -23.60 -1.34
C GLU A 73 1.94 -22.29 -2.07
N SER A 74 1.15 -22.35 -3.15
CA SER A 74 0.79 -21.18 -3.97
C SER A 74 -0.07 -20.14 -3.22
N LEU A 75 -1.03 -20.58 -2.39
CA LEU A 75 -1.86 -19.69 -1.56
C LEU A 75 -1.03 -18.87 -0.55
N ARG A 76 0.12 -19.41 -0.10
CA ARG A 76 1.05 -18.67 0.79
C ARG A 76 1.88 -17.63 0.06
N GLU A 77 2.06 -17.75 -1.26
CA GLU A 77 2.77 -16.77 -2.07
C GLU A 77 1.85 -15.63 -2.53
N GLU A 78 0.62 -15.92 -2.94
CA GLU A 78 -0.38 -14.90 -3.31
C GLU A 78 -0.73 -13.96 -2.13
N GLU A 79 -0.93 -14.50 -0.91
CA GLU A 79 -1.12 -13.67 0.29
C GLU A 79 0.10 -12.81 0.62
N ARG A 80 1.32 -13.26 0.26
CA ARG A 80 2.55 -12.48 0.42
C ARG A 80 2.68 -11.42 -0.68
N GLU A 81 2.12 -11.62 -1.87
CA GLU A 81 2.13 -10.64 -2.95
C GLU A 81 1.09 -9.53 -2.76
N ASP A 82 -0.13 -9.84 -2.31
CA ASP A 82 -1.14 -8.82 -2.07
C ASP A 82 -0.81 -7.93 -0.86
N ARG A 83 -0.17 -8.48 0.18
CA ARG A 83 0.43 -7.68 1.27
C ARG A 83 1.58 -6.79 0.77
N LYS A 84 2.33 -7.22 -0.25
CA LYS A 84 3.36 -6.38 -0.89
C LYS A 84 2.74 -5.25 -1.72
N LYS A 85 1.59 -5.42 -2.36
CA LYS A 85 0.93 -4.35 -3.15
C LYS A 85 0.55 -3.15 -2.29
N GLY A 86 -0.11 -3.36 -1.14
CA GLY A 86 -0.45 -2.27 -0.22
C GLY A 86 0.77 -1.61 0.43
N TYR A 87 1.79 -2.41 0.81
CA TYR A 87 3.07 -1.89 1.29
C TYR A 87 3.79 -1.05 0.22
N HIS A 88 3.69 -1.45 -1.05
CA HIS A 88 4.25 -0.73 -2.18
C HIS A 88 3.53 0.60 -2.42
N GLN A 89 2.19 0.62 -2.33
CA GLN A 89 1.40 1.86 -2.42
C GLN A 89 1.79 2.87 -1.34
N LYS A 90 1.88 2.44 -0.07
CA LYS A 90 2.35 3.29 1.04
C LYS A 90 3.74 3.86 0.76
N THR A 91 4.66 2.99 0.32
CA THR A 91 6.04 3.39 0.00
C THR A 91 6.10 4.35 -1.19
N TRP A 92 5.24 4.16 -2.20
CA TRP A 92 5.14 5.01 -3.38
C TRP A 92 4.56 6.39 -3.05
N MET A 93 3.51 6.46 -2.23
CA MET A 93 2.94 7.72 -1.74
C MET A 93 3.96 8.54 -0.96
N LEU A 94 4.64 7.90 0.00
CA LEU A 94 5.70 8.54 0.79
C LEU A 94 6.85 9.03 -0.09
N ARG A 95 7.23 8.25 -1.12
CA ARG A 95 8.26 8.62 -2.10
C ARG A 95 7.85 9.86 -2.87
N ASN A 96 6.67 9.86 -3.48
CA ASN A 96 6.25 10.97 -4.33
C ASN A 96 6.10 12.25 -3.52
N ALA A 97 5.46 12.17 -2.35
CA ALA A 97 5.35 13.31 -1.44
C ALA A 97 6.74 13.86 -1.05
N ALA A 98 7.70 12.99 -0.72
CA ALA A 98 9.06 13.43 -0.42
C ALA A 98 9.75 14.12 -1.61
N ILE A 99 9.57 13.60 -2.83
CA ILE A 99 10.10 14.21 -4.05
C ILE A 99 9.45 15.57 -4.29
N ASP A 100 8.13 15.68 -4.18
CA ASP A 100 7.39 16.91 -4.45
C ASP A 100 7.74 18.00 -3.44
N ILE A 101 7.84 17.67 -2.16
CA ILE A 101 8.27 18.59 -1.10
C ILE A 101 9.70 19.11 -1.39
N LEU A 102 10.63 18.21 -1.74
CA LEU A 102 12.01 18.60 -2.01
C LEU A 102 12.13 19.42 -3.30
N LYS A 103 11.33 19.11 -4.33
CA LYS A 103 11.22 19.88 -5.57
C LYS A 103 10.63 21.28 -5.35
N GLN A 104 9.64 21.42 -4.48
CA GLN A 104 9.02 22.72 -4.18
C GLN A 104 9.98 23.65 -3.44
N ARG A 105 10.77 23.12 -2.51
CA ARG A 105 11.61 23.97 -1.65
C ARG A 105 13.00 24.24 -2.22
N GLN A 106 13.55 23.38 -3.10
CA GLN A 106 14.89 23.53 -3.73
C GLN A 106 16.05 23.87 -2.75
N VAL A 107 15.85 23.63 -1.46
CA VAL A 107 16.78 23.99 -0.37
C VAL A 107 16.98 22.77 0.50
N ALA A 108 18.18 22.64 1.08
CA ALA A 108 18.53 21.58 2.00
C ALA A 108 17.59 21.57 3.22
N MET A 109 16.74 20.55 3.31
CA MET A 109 15.77 20.38 4.37
C MET A 109 16.29 19.42 5.46
N PRO A 110 16.18 19.79 6.74
CA PRO A 110 16.54 18.90 7.85
C PRO A 110 15.54 17.76 7.99
N LEU A 111 16.03 16.61 8.43
CA LEU A 111 15.27 15.36 8.52
C LEU A 111 14.01 15.47 9.39
N LYS A 112 14.05 16.29 10.45
CA LYS A 112 12.90 16.48 11.35
C LYS A 112 11.73 17.19 10.66
N ASP A 113 12.04 18.19 9.85
CA ASP A 113 11.02 18.98 9.16
C ASP A 113 10.50 18.21 7.95
N LEU A 114 11.38 17.49 7.25
CA LEU A 114 10.99 16.57 6.17
C LEU A 114 10.02 15.49 6.66
N LYS A 115 10.25 14.95 7.86
CA LYS A 115 9.34 13.99 8.47
C LYS A 115 7.94 14.58 8.65
N LYS A 116 7.86 15.76 9.27
CA LYS A 116 6.58 16.42 9.55
C LYS A 116 5.84 16.78 8.26
N GLU A 117 6.54 17.28 7.25
CA GLU A 117 5.91 17.65 5.98
C GLU A 117 5.37 16.43 5.26
N ILE A 118 6.14 15.33 5.18
CA ILE A 118 5.64 14.09 4.56
C ILE A 118 4.45 13.52 5.34
N GLU A 119 4.48 13.54 6.68
CA GLU A 119 3.37 13.06 7.51
C GLU A 119 2.11 13.93 7.37
N THR A 120 2.27 15.24 7.20
CA THR A 120 1.16 16.18 6.98
C THR A 120 0.52 15.99 5.61
N GLU A 121 1.35 15.81 4.57
CA GLU A 121 0.89 15.65 3.19
C GLU A 121 0.22 14.29 2.95
N THR A 122 0.82 13.22 3.49
CA THR A 122 0.34 11.84 3.24
C THR A 122 -0.63 11.32 4.30
N GLY A 123 -0.69 11.95 5.47
CA GLY A 123 -1.43 11.44 6.64
C GLY A 123 -0.84 10.14 7.22
N VAL A 124 0.38 9.76 6.83
CA VAL A 124 1.00 8.48 7.16
C VAL A 124 2.28 8.68 7.96
N GLU A 125 2.33 8.07 9.15
CA GLU A 125 3.50 8.16 10.02
C GLU A 125 4.73 7.40 9.49
N LEU A 126 5.90 8.05 9.62
CA LEU A 126 7.22 7.53 9.25
C LEU A 126 8.02 7.15 10.50
N SER A 127 8.16 5.86 10.77
CA SER A 127 8.95 5.39 11.92
C SER A 127 10.44 5.68 11.77
N ASN A 128 11.06 5.30 10.64
CA ASN A 128 12.50 5.48 10.40
C ASN A 128 12.76 6.28 9.11
N ILE A 129 12.75 7.60 9.25
CA ILE A 129 12.98 8.50 8.13
C ILE A 129 14.41 8.43 7.57
N SER A 130 15.43 8.17 8.40
CA SER A 130 16.82 8.05 7.93
C SER A 130 17.00 6.90 6.94
N LEU A 131 16.40 5.74 7.26
CA LEU A 131 16.43 4.57 6.38
C LEU A 131 15.60 4.82 5.11
N PHE A 132 14.44 5.45 5.26
CA PHE A 132 13.59 5.83 4.13
C PHE A 132 14.35 6.73 3.15
N MET A 133 15.00 7.79 3.64
CA MET A 133 15.78 8.71 2.81
C MET A 133 16.99 8.02 2.16
N THR A 134 17.69 7.15 2.89
CA THR A 134 18.81 6.38 2.33
C THR A 134 18.34 5.48 1.18
N ASN A 135 17.17 4.84 1.31
CA ASN A 135 16.58 4.03 0.26
C ASN A 135 16.01 4.86 -0.90
N LEU A 136 15.53 6.07 -0.61
CA LEU A 136 15.02 7.00 -1.60
C LEU A 136 16.17 7.49 -2.50
N MET A 137 17.29 7.91 -1.91
CA MET A 137 18.51 8.31 -2.65
C MET A 137 19.04 7.21 -3.59
N LYS A 138 18.91 5.94 -3.22
CA LYS A 138 19.35 4.82 -4.07
C LYS A 138 18.51 4.66 -5.34
N LYS A 139 17.25 5.10 -5.32
CA LYS A 139 16.35 4.95 -6.47
C LYS A 139 16.14 6.27 -7.23
N GLU A 140 16.34 7.40 -6.56
CA GLU A 140 16.19 8.74 -7.11
C GLU A 140 17.56 9.42 -7.07
N GLU A 141 18.27 9.42 -8.19
CA GLU A 141 19.61 10.03 -8.31
C GLU A 141 19.59 11.55 -8.09
N ASN A 142 18.42 12.16 -8.27
CA ASN A 142 18.19 13.59 -8.10
C ASN A 142 18.09 14.04 -6.63
N ILE A 143 18.11 13.10 -5.66
CA ILE A 143 18.07 13.43 -4.24
C ILE A 143 19.44 13.21 -3.62
N VAL A 144 20.06 14.29 -3.16
CA VAL A 144 21.40 14.26 -2.56
C VAL A 144 21.39 14.75 -1.11
N LYS A 145 22.31 14.20 -0.34
CA LYS A 145 22.55 14.61 1.04
C LYS A 145 23.46 15.83 1.02
N ALA A 146 22.93 16.99 1.42
CA ALA A 146 23.70 18.23 1.49
C ALA A 146 24.66 18.22 2.69
N THR A 147 24.15 17.89 3.89
CA THR A 147 24.89 17.88 5.16
C THR A 147 24.39 16.74 6.06
N HIS A 148 25.01 16.50 7.22
CA HIS A 148 24.54 15.51 8.18
C HIS A 148 23.06 15.73 8.55
N GLY A 149 22.18 14.85 8.06
CA GLY A 149 20.74 14.90 8.34
C GLY A 149 19.97 15.94 7.52
N GLN A 150 20.55 16.45 6.42
CA GLN A 150 19.89 17.35 5.49
C GLN A 150 19.88 16.80 4.08
N TYR A 151 18.75 16.96 3.38
CA TYR A 151 18.50 16.41 2.05
C TYR A 151 17.99 17.51 1.11
N MET A 152 18.38 17.46 -0.15
CA MET A 152 17.93 18.40 -1.18
C MET A 152 17.66 17.67 -2.50
N TYR A 153 16.80 18.27 -3.31
CA TYR A 153 16.64 17.90 -4.70
C TYR A 153 17.63 18.68 -5.55
N VAL A 154 18.36 18.00 -6.43
CA VAL A 154 19.22 18.59 -7.46
C VAL A 154 18.62 18.20 -8.80
N GLU A 155 18.18 19.20 -9.55
CA GLU A 155 17.66 19.01 -10.89
C GLU A 155 18.84 18.80 -11.85
N ASN A 156 19.15 17.54 -12.14
CA ASN A 156 20.10 17.21 -13.20
C ASN A 156 19.43 17.47 -14.55
N ASN A 157 19.58 18.69 -15.06
CA ASN A 157 19.29 18.99 -16.47
C ASN A 157 20.29 18.18 -17.33
N SER A 158 19.80 17.13 -18.00
CA SER A 158 20.46 16.54 -19.17
C SER A 158 19.76 17.00 -20.42
#